data_AF-A0A1I2B8U4-F1
#
_entry.id   AF-A0A1I2B8U4-F1
#
_cell.length_a   1.000
_cell.length_b   1.000
_cell.length_c   1.000
_cell.angle_alpha   90.00
_cell.angle_beta   90.00
_cell.angle_gamma   90.00
#
_symmetry.space_group_name_H-M   'P 1'
#
loop_
_entity.id
_entity.type
_entity.pdbx_description
1 polymer ?
#
loop_
_entity_poly.entity_id
_entity_poly.type
_entity_poly.pdbx_seq_one_letter_code
_entity_poly.pdbx_strand_id
1 'polypeptide(L)'
;MSGQPNAELAYRVLDHIDAHPEQHDQGTWIRFDTDCGTVACFAGWTCLLAGDTPATPVITLHNEVSRVTVVEDGNDDHAHDRSVKYRAAELLGLYSGEWRQLFYVGNRAALGRVVAEIFGPRPDDTGGCPPGGCIPNFCVGADDCRREYDSNGDVIYDEDDLPPNAGSAS
;
A
#
# COMPACT_ATOMS: atom_id res chain seq x y z
N MET A 1 20.92 11.81 4.94
CA MET A 1 20.00 10.84 5.55
C MET A 1 19.61 9.85 4.46
N SER A 2 20.15 8.65 4.47
CA SER A 2 19.65 7.56 3.63
C SER A 2 18.42 7.00 4.33
N GLY A 3 17.27 7.64 4.13
CA GLY A 3 15.99 7.15 4.64
C GLY A 3 15.71 5.80 3.99
N GLN A 4 15.46 4.77 4.79
CA GLN A 4 15.06 3.47 4.27
C GLN A 4 13.74 3.63 3.51
N PRO A 5 13.56 2.94 2.36
CA PRO A 5 12.30 2.96 1.64
C PRO A 5 11.12 2.57 2.54
N ASN A 6 10.04 3.34 2.51
CA ASN A 6 8.84 3.08 3.32
C ASN A 6 7.92 2.11 2.57
N ALA A 7 8.30 0.83 2.59
CA ALA A 7 7.55 -0.23 1.92
C ALA A 7 6.11 -0.36 2.45
N GLU A 8 5.91 -0.22 3.78
CA GLU A 8 4.59 -0.32 4.40
C GLU A 8 3.61 0.71 3.80
N LEU A 9 4.02 1.98 3.71
CA LEU A 9 3.17 3.01 3.11
C LEU A 9 2.93 2.75 1.61
N ALA A 10 3.94 2.30 0.87
CA ALA A 10 3.79 1.98 -0.55
C ALA A 10 2.75 0.88 -0.80
N TYR A 11 2.77 -0.18 0.00
CA TYR A 11 1.81 -1.28 -0.10
C TYR A 11 0.41 -0.88 0.39
N ARG A 12 0.31 -0.05 1.43
CA ARG A 12 -0.99 0.52 1.85
C ARG A 12 -1.64 1.38 0.75
N VAL A 13 -0.85 2.10 -0.04
CA VAL A 13 -1.36 2.85 -1.20
C VAL A 13 -1.86 1.89 -2.28
N LEU A 14 -1.15 0.79 -2.56
CA LEU A 14 -1.63 -0.24 -3.50
C LEU A 14 -2.95 -0.85 -3.05
N ASP A 15 -3.03 -1.27 -1.80
CA ASP A 15 -4.26 -1.86 -1.24
C ASP A 15 -5.46 -0.92 -1.40
N HIS A 16 -5.24 0.39 -1.16
CA HIS A 16 -6.27 1.39 -1.34
C HIS A 16 -6.70 1.51 -2.82
N ILE A 17 -5.74 1.55 -3.74
CA ILE A 17 -6.02 1.63 -5.20
C ILE A 17 -6.76 0.39 -5.69
N ASP A 18 -6.38 -0.79 -5.21
CA ASP A 18 -7.01 -2.06 -5.60
C ASP A 18 -8.43 -2.18 -5.02
N ALA A 19 -8.65 -1.69 -3.80
CA ALA A 19 -9.97 -1.65 -3.17
C ALA A 19 -10.90 -0.57 -3.76
N HIS A 20 -10.34 0.53 -4.27
CA HIS A 20 -11.06 1.69 -4.77
C HIS A 20 -10.53 2.15 -6.15
N PRO A 21 -10.63 1.32 -7.20
CA PRO A 21 -10.06 1.65 -8.51
C PRO A 21 -10.70 2.89 -9.17
N GLU A 22 -11.93 3.23 -8.78
CA GLU A 22 -12.64 4.45 -9.18
C GLU A 22 -12.06 5.74 -8.58
N GLN A 23 -11.28 5.61 -7.50
CA GLN A 23 -10.58 6.70 -6.82
C GLN A 23 -9.13 6.85 -7.30
N HIS A 24 -8.68 6.01 -8.24
CA HIS A 24 -7.34 6.04 -8.80
C HIS A 24 -7.30 6.62 -10.22
N ASP A 25 -6.53 7.69 -10.38
CA ASP A 25 -6.15 8.22 -11.69
C ASP A 25 -4.68 8.63 -11.70
N GLN A 26 -3.85 7.84 -12.38
CA GLN A 26 -2.42 8.14 -12.54
C GLN A 26 -2.17 9.43 -13.35
N GLY A 27 -3.18 9.98 -14.05
CA GLY A 27 -3.11 11.24 -14.79
C GLY A 27 -3.36 12.50 -13.94
N THR A 28 -3.77 12.34 -12.68
CA THR A 28 -4.24 13.43 -11.83
C THR A 28 -3.58 13.35 -10.46
N TRP A 29 -3.01 14.43 -9.96
CA TRP A 29 -2.36 14.40 -8.64
C TRP A 29 -3.37 14.15 -7.53
N ILE A 30 -4.32 15.09 -7.34
CA ILE A 30 -5.45 14.97 -6.41
C ILE A 30 -6.61 15.78 -6.99
N ARG A 31 -7.84 15.26 -6.89
CA ARG A 31 -9.07 15.86 -7.41
C ARG A 31 -10.25 15.51 -6.51
N PHE A 32 -11.09 16.50 -6.20
CA PHE A 32 -12.25 16.36 -5.29
C PHE A 32 -13.61 16.59 -5.97
N ASP A 33 -13.64 16.94 -7.25
CA ASP A 33 -14.85 17.29 -8.00
C ASP A 33 -15.53 16.07 -8.65
N THR A 34 -15.47 14.91 -7.99
CA THR A 34 -15.92 13.65 -8.59
C THR A 34 -17.10 13.08 -7.82
N ASP A 35 -18.02 12.43 -8.53
CA ASP A 35 -19.19 11.79 -7.92
C ASP A 35 -18.79 10.63 -6.99
N CYS A 36 -17.59 10.04 -7.19
CA CYS A 36 -17.01 9.00 -6.33
C CYS A 36 -16.15 9.56 -5.17
N GLY A 37 -16.04 10.90 -5.04
CA GLY A 37 -15.28 11.56 -3.98
C GLY A 37 -13.90 12.03 -4.41
N THR A 38 -12.86 11.52 -3.76
CA THR A 38 -11.46 11.92 -4.02
C THR A 38 -10.84 10.99 -5.06
N VAL A 39 -10.26 11.56 -6.11
CA VAL A 39 -9.48 10.84 -7.11
C VAL A 39 -8.02 11.32 -7.05
N ALA A 40 -7.07 10.41 -6.94
CA ALA A 40 -5.66 10.73 -6.87
C ALA A 40 -4.77 9.68 -7.57
N CYS A 41 -3.58 10.09 -8.00
CA CYS A 41 -2.54 9.17 -8.44
C CYS A 41 -1.86 8.52 -7.22
N PHE A 42 -0.93 7.59 -7.48
CA PHE A 42 -0.16 6.94 -6.41
C PHE A 42 0.50 7.95 -5.46
N ALA A 43 1.10 9.02 -5.98
CA ALA A 43 1.72 10.06 -5.16
C ALA A 43 0.70 10.87 -4.35
N GLY A 44 -0.47 11.17 -4.92
CA GLY A 44 -1.53 11.86 -4.21
C GLY A 44 -2.07 11.02 -3.05
N TRP A 45 -2.34 9.74 -3.29
CA TRP A 45 -2.74 8.79 -2.25
C TRP A 45 -1.66 8.60 -1.18
N THR A 46 -0.38 8.62 -1.56
CA THR A 46 0.73 8.59 -0.60
C THR A 46 0.63 9.76 0.39
N CYS A 47 0.42 10.99 -0.10
CA CYS A 47 0.29 12.16 0.77
C CYS A 47 -0.99 12.10 1.63
N LEU A 48 -2.14 11.74 1.02
CA LEU A 48 -3.42 11.67 1.74
C LEU A 48 -3.40 10.61 2.86
N LEU A 49 -2.85 9.42 2.60
CA LEU A 49 -2.73 8.36 3.61
C LEU A 49 -1.67 8.66 4.68
N ALA A 50 -0.74 9.56 4.41
CA ALA A 50 0.19 10.10 5.40
C ALA A 50 -0.42 11.24 6.26
N GLY A 51 -1.65 11.66 5.97
CA GLY A 51 -2.35 12.72 6.69
C GLY A 51 -2.10 14.14 6.18
N ASP A 52 -1.40 14.30 5.05
CA ASP A 52 -1.23 15.61 4.42
C ASP A 52 -2.57 16.11 3.88
N THR A 53 -2.79 17.43 3.90
CA THR A 53 -4.01 18.05 3.37
C THR A 53 -3.73 18.78 2.07
N PRO A 54 -4.66 18.82 1.10
CA PRO A 54 -4.50 19.63 -0.09
C PRO A 54 -4.47 21.12 0.26
N ALA A 55 -3.49 21.87 -0.26
CA ALA A 55 -3.32 23.29 0.07
C ALA A 55 -4.44 24.18 -0.49
N THR A 56 -5.11 23.74 -1.56
CA THR A 56 -6.28 24.41 -2.14
C THR A 56 -7.26 23.38 -2.71
N PRO A 57 -8.56 23.71 -2.78
CA PRO A 57 -9.56 22.84 -3.40
C PRO A 57 -9.49 22.96 -4.92
N VAL A 58 -8.46 22.44 -5.60
CA VAL A 58 -8.40 22.52 -7.08
C VAL A 58 -7.79 21.27 -7.73
N ILE A 59 -8.57 20.77 -8.69
CA ILE A 59 -8.25 19.81 -9.74
C ILE A 59 -6.89 20.16 -10.34
N THR A 60 -5.90 19.31 -10.17
CA THR A 60 -4.60 19.54 -10.82
C THR A 60 -4.26 18.36 -11.73
N LEU A 61 -4.32 18.63 -13.04
CA LEU A 61 -3.79 17.76 -14.08
C LEU A 61 -2.28 17.57 -13.87
N HIS A 62 -1.72 16.45 -14.32
CA HIS A 62 -0.30 16.07 -14.13
C HIS A 62 0.76 17.12 -14.56
N ASN A 63 0.33 18.19 -15.24
CA ASN A 63 1.16 19.23 -15.85
C ASN A 63 1.23 20.52 -15.02
N GLU A 64 0.41 20.66 -13.97
CA GLU A 64 0.43 21.80 -13.06
C GLU A 64 1.05 21.41 -11.71
N VAL A 65 1.67 22.37 -11.03
CA VAL A 65 2.33 22.13 -9.74
C VAL A 65 1.27 21.93 -8.67
N SER A 66 0.90 20.69 -8.40
CA SER A 66 0.05 20.33 -7.26
C SER A 66 0.82 20.45 -5.96
N ARG A 67 0.20 21.09 -4.96
CA ARG A 67 0.77 21.31 -3.64
C ARG A 67 -0.12 20.69 -2.55
N VAL A 68 0.52 20.12 -1.55
CA VAL A 68 -0.09 19.69 -0.29
C VAL A 68 0.44 20.56 0.84
N THR A 69 -0.44 20.87 1.78
CA THR A 69 -0.11 21.45 3.06
C THR A 69 0.31 20.32 4.00
N VAL A 70 1.56 20.41 4.44
CA VAL A 70 2.11 19.55 5.49
C VAL A 70 1.96 20.30 6.81
N VAL A 71 1.25 19.70 7.78
CA VAL A 71 1.17 20.21 9.15
C VAL A 71 2.16 19.40 9.99
N GLU A 72 3.26 20.02 10.40
CA GLU A 72 4.23 19.41 11.30
C GLU A 72 3.87 19.75 12.75
N ASP A 73 3.80 18.74 13.62
CA ASP A 73 3.67 18.85 15.08
C ASP A 73 2.50 19.71 15.63
N GLY A 74 1.33 19.65 14.98
CA GLY A 74 0.08 20.22 15.52
C GLY A 74 0.12 21.74 15.73
N ASN A 75 1.09 22.42 15.10
CA ASN A 75 1.17 23.88 15.07
C ASN A 75 0.84 24.35 13.66
N ASP A 76 -0.41 24.75 13.46
CA ASP A 76 -0.97 25.20 12.18
C ASP A 76 -0.18 26.40 11.58
N ASP A 77 0.58 27.11 12.42
CA ASP A 77 1.43 28.25 12.07
C ASP A 77 2.68 27.89 11.23
N HIS A 78 2.97 26.60 11.03
CA HIS A 78 4.10 26.11 10.20
C HIS A 78 3.66 25.28 8.99
N ALA A 79 2.39 25.40 8.58
CA ALA A 79 1.90 24.84 7.34
C ALA A 79 2.80 25.23 6.15
N HIS A 80 3.42 24.23 5.52
CA HIS A 80 4.27 24.44 4.34
C HIS A 80 3.65 23.80 3.09
N ASP A 81 3.47 24.60 2.04
CA ASP A 81 3.04 24.10 0.74
C ASP A 81 4.18 23.37 0.04
N ARG A 82 4.14 22.04 0.01
CA ARG A 82 5.10 21.20 -0.71
C ARG A 82 4.49 20.63 -1.97
N SER A 83 5.28 20.44 -3.02
CA SER A 83 4.79 19.72 -4.21
C SER A 83 4.45 18.28 -3.84
N VAL A 84 3.27 17.79 -4.25
CA VAL A 84 2.80 16.40 -4.03
C VAL A 84 3.90 15.40 -4.40
N LYS A 85 4.52 15.60 -5.55
CA LYS A 85 5.61 14.77 -6.06
C LYS A 85 6.80 14.64 -5.11
N TYR A 86 7.30 15.76 -4.60
CA TYR A 86 8.48 15.76 -3.73
C TYR A 86 8.14 15.25 -2.32
N ARG A 87 6.93 15.59 -1.84
CA ARG A 87 6.44 15.11 -0.56
C ARG A 87 6.20 13.60 -0.56
N ALA A 88 5.54 13.06 -1.58
CA ALA A 88 5.34 11.62 -1.72
C ALA A 88 6.68 10.88 -1.84
N ALA A 89 7.64 11.40 -2.61
CA ALA A 89 8.97 10.81 -2.71
C ALA A 89 9.69 10.78 -1.34
N GLU A 90 9.61 11.86 -0.57
CA GLU A 90 10.14 11.94 0.80
C GLU A 90 9.48 10.91 1.73
N LEU A 91 8.15 10.85 1.74
CA LEU A 91 7.37 9.90 2.56
C LEU A 91 7.67 8.43 2.25
N LEU A 92 8.00 8.15 0.99
CA LEU A 92 8.38 6.82 0.51
C LEU A 92 9.88 6.54 0.65
N GLY A 93 10.71 7.51 1.03
CA GLY A 93 12.16 7.35 1.10
C GLY A 93 12.86 7.28 -0.27
N LEU A 94 12.26 7.83 -1.33
CA LEU A 94 12.78 7.79 -2.71
C LEU A 94 13.63 9.05 -3.02
N TYR A 95 14.96 8.93 -2.95
CA TYR A 95 15.88 10.06 -3.15
C TYR A 95 16.63 10.06 -4.50
N SER A 96 16.65 8.92 -5.20
CA SER A 96 17.57 8.65 -6.34
C SER A 96 16.93 8.79 -7.74
N GLY A 97 15.66 9.23 -7.82
CA GLY A 97 14.92 9.34 -9.09
C GLY A 97 13.99 8.17 -9.41
N GLU A 98 13.98 7.13 -8.58
CA GLU A 98 13.03 5.98 -8.64
C GLU A 98 11.57 6.42 -8.66
N TRP A 99 11.25 7.52 -7.97
CA TRP A 99 9.93 8.15 -7.98
C TRP A 99 9.42 8.48 -9.39
N ARG A 100 10.30 8.69 -10.38
CA ARG A 100 9.89 8.95 -11.77
C ARG A 100 9.19 7.75 -12.37
N GLN A 101 9.65 6.54 -12.08
CA GLN A 101 9.03 5.33 -12.61
C GLN A 101 7.73 5.03 -11.89
N LEU A 102 7.66 5.28 -10.58
CA LEU A 102 6.47 5.03 -9.76
C LEU A 102 5.33 6.03 -10.02
N PHE A 103 5.66 7.29 -10.32
CA PHE A 103 4.65 8.33 -10.53
C PHE A 103 4.30 8.56 -12.01
N TYR A 104 4.95 7.86 -12.94
CA TYR A 104 4.68 8.02 -14.37
C TYR A 104 3.28 7.54 -14.77
N VAL A 105 2.52 8.37 -15.49
CA VAL A 105 1.14 8.07 -15.94
C VAL A 105 0.99 6.71 -16.66
N GLY A 106 2.01 6.29 -17.40
CA GLY A 106 1.96 5.06 -18.20
C GLY A 106 2.12 3.76 -17.41
N ASN A 107 2.34 3.82 -16.09
CA ASN A 107 2.62 2.62 -15.29
C ASN A 107 1.38 2.01 -14.59
N ARG A 108 0.17 2.55 -14.81
CA ARG A 108 -1.06 2.14 -14.08
C ARG A 108 -1.23 0.62 -13.97
N ALA A 109 -1.11 -0.10 -15.08
CA ALA A 109 -1.27 -1.56 -15.12
C ALA A 109 -0.08 -2.34 -14.51
N ALA A 110 1.05 -1.66 -14.27
CA ALA A 110 2.28 -2.24 -13.76
C ALA A 110 2.63 -1.76 -12.34
N LEU A 111 1.75 -1.02 -11.66
CA LEU A 111 2.02 -0.40 -10.35
C LEU A 111 2.50 -1.43 -9.32
N GLY A 112 1.81 -2.57 -9.18
CA GLY A 112 2.21 -3.62 -8.25
C GLY A 112 3.63 -4.15 -8.52
N ARG A 113 3.98 -4.35 -9.79
CA ARG A 113 5.34 -4.76 -10.18
C ARG A 113 6.38 -3.69 -9.86
N VAL A 114 6.09 -2.42 -10.16
CA VAL A 114 7.02 -1.31 -9.92
C VAL A 114 7.25 -1.10 -8.42
N VAL A 115 6.20 -1.22 -7.60
CA VAL A 115 6.33 -1.17 -6.14
C VAL A 115 7.20 -2.33 -5.65
N ALA A 116 6.96 -3.56 -6.09
CA ALA A 116 7.79 -4.70 -5.69
C ALA A 116 9.27 -4.56 -6.12
N GLU A 117 9.53 -3.96 -7.28
CA GLU A 117 10.89 -3.70 -7.78
C GLU A 117 11.64 -2.67 -6.92
N ILE A 118 10.94 -1.64 -6.43
CA ILE A 118 11.54 -0.54 -5.65
C ILE A 118 11.63 -0.89 -4.16
N PHE A 119 10.58 -1.47 -3.59
CA PHE A 119 10.42 -1.66 -2.15
C PHE A 119 10.68 -3.09 -1.66
N GLY A 120 10.90 -4.03 -2.58
CA GLY A 120 11.01 -5.45 -2.26
C GLY A 120 9.65 -6.12 -2.07
N PRO A 121 9.59 -7.36 -1.55
CA PRO A 121 8.33 -8.07 -1.34
C PRO A 121 7.44 -7.35 -0.32
N ARG A 122 6.13 -7.62 -0.38
CA ARG A 122 5.17 -7.06 0.57
C ARG A 122 5.56 -7.45 2.00
N PRO A 123 5.48 -6.54 2.98
CA PRO A 123 5.83 -6.85 4.37
C PRO A 123 5.10 -8.08 4.91
N ASP A 124 3.83 -8.27 4.56
CA ASP A 124 3.03 -9.43 4.98
C ASP A 124 3.45 -10.73 4.28
N ASP A 125 4.03 -10.65 3.07
CA ASP A 125 4.55 -11.79 2.32
C ASP A 125 5.90 -12.26 2.84
N THR A 126 6.59 -11.46 3.68
CA THR A 126 7.86 -11.87 4.28
C THR A 126 7.69 -12.93 5.36
N GLY A 127 6.45 -13.31 5.70
CA GLY A 127 6.17 -14.40 6.62
C GLY A 127 6.83 -14.12 7.95
N GLY A 128 6.11 -13.43 8.84
CA GLY A 128 6.46 -13.42 10.25
C GLY A 128 6.39 -14.84 10.81
N CYS A 129 7.39 -15.67 10.51
CA CYS A 129 7.74 -16.79 11.34
C CYS A 129 8.31 -16.15 12.61
N PRO A 130 7.65 -16.29 13.77
CA PRO A 130 8.17 -15.76 15.02
C PRO A 130 9.58 -16.33 15.25
N PRO A 131 10.48 -15.59 15.94
CA PRO A 131 11.81 -16.09 16.25
C PRO A 131 11.70 -17.33 17.16
N GLY A 132 11.64 -18.52 16.56
CA GLY A 132 11.40 -19.76 17.30
C GLY A 132 10.98 -21.01 16.51
N GLY A 133 10.67 -20.97 15.22
CA GLY A 133 10.37 -22.25 14.55
C GLY A 133 9.99 -22.19 13.08
N CYS A 134 10.98 -22.31 12.20
CA CYS A 134 10.74 -22.91 10.89
C CYS A 134 10.82 -24.44 11.03
N ILE A 135 9.80 -25.14 10.56
CA ILE A 135 9.94 -26.51 10.04
C ILE A 135 9.72 -26.41 8.52
N PRO A 136 10.51 -27.09 7.68
CA PRO A 136 10.56 -26.79 6.25
C PRO A 136 9.44 -27.52 5.50
N ASN A 137 8.49 -26.77 4.94
CA ASN A 137 7.95 -26.87 3.58
C ASN A 137 6.59 -26.18 3.51
N PHE A 138 6.51 -25.17 2.63
CA PHE A 138 5.27 -24.58 2.10
C PHE A 138 4.36 -23.84 3.10
N CYS A 139 4.47 -22.50 3.11
CA CYS A 139 3.34 -21.64 3.44
C CYS A 139 3.02 -20.81 2.19
N VAL A 140 1.86 -21.05 1.57
CA VAL A 140 1.30 -20.23 0.49
C VAL A 140 -0.01 -19.64 1.01
N GLY A 141 0.05 -18.44 1.58
CA GLY A 141 -1.13 -17.65 1.95
C GLY A 141 -1.77 -17.98 3.31
N ALA A 142 -2.41 -16.97 3.90
CA ALA A 142 -3.00 -17.01 5.24
C ALA A 142 -4.27 -17.86 5.36
N ASP A 143 -4.84 -18.32 4.23
CA ASP A 143 -6.06 -19.16 4.21
C ASP A 143 -5.76 -20.66 4.30
N ASP A 144 -4.50 -21.08 4.20
CA ASP A 144 -4.10 -22.51 4.15
C ASP A 144 -3.71 -23.10 5.52
N CYS A 145 -3.83 -22.32 6.60
CA CYS A 145 -3.53 -22.77 7.98
C CYS A 145 -4.52 -23.81 8.54
N ARG A 146 -5.52 -24.25 7.76
CA ARG A 146 -6.55 -25.22 8.19
C ARG A 146 -6.37 -26.62 7.62
N ARG A 147 -5.35 -26.85 6.79
CA ARG A 147 -5.08 -28.14 6.18
C ARG A 147 -3.71 -28.65 6.56
N GLU A 148 -3.66 -29.88 7.07
CA GLU A 148 -2.40 -30.60 7.18
C GLU A 148 -2.19 -31.42 5.90
N TYR A 149 -0.94 -31.44 5.41
CA TYR A 149 -0.55 -32.18 4.22
C TYR A 149 0.57 -33.16 4.56
N ASP A 150 0.63 -34.31 3.88
CA ASP A 150 1.73 -35.26 4.01
C ASP A 150 2.98 -34.83 3.23
N SER A 151 4.04 -35.63 3.30
CA SER A 151 5.29 -35.39 2.57
C SER A 151 5.15 -35.45 1.04
N ASN A 152 4.02 -35.90 0.51
CA ASN A 152 3.71 -35.95 -0.92
C ASN A 152 2.82 -34.78 -1.38
N GLY A 153 2.31 -33.97 -0.45
CA GLY A 153 1.42 -32.84 -0.72
C GLY A 153 -0.06 -33.20 -0.73
N ASP A 154 -0.44 -34.38 -0.23
CA ASP A 154 -1.85 -34.80 -0.10
C ASP A 154 -2.44 -34.32 1.24
N VAL A 155 -3.70 -33.86 1.25
CA VAL A 155 -4.39 -33.40 2.46
C VAL A 155 -4.64 -34.59 3.40
N ILE A 156 -4.12 -34.52 4.62
CA ILE A 156 -4.31 -35.53 5.68
C ILE A 156 -5.30 -35.11 6.76
N TYR A 157 -5.59 -33.82 6.88
CA TYR A 157 -6.60 -33.28 7.79
C TYR A 157 -7.21 -31.99 7.22
N ASP A 158 -8.54 -31.91 7.21
CA ASP A 158 -9.31 -30.72 6.84
C ASP A 158 -10.40 -30.51 7.91
N GLU A 159 -10.38 -29.37 8.61
CA GLU A 159 -11.37 -29.06 9.64
C GLU A 159 -12.81 -28.93 9.09
N ASP A 160 -12.97 -28.67 7.79
CA ASP A 160 -14.29 -28.54 7.15
C ASP A 160 -14.99 -29.91 6.95
N ASP A 161 -14.27 -31.03 7.12
CA ASP A 161 -14.83 -32.40 7.04
C ASP A 161 -15.30 -32.95 8.40
N LEU A 162 -15.17 -32.19 9.49
CA LEU A 162 -15.69 -32.61 10.79
C LEU A 162 -17.22 -32.44 10.87
N PRO A 163 -17.97 -33.48 11.30
CA PRO A 163 -19.41 -33.36 11.47
C PRO A 163 -19.73 -32.32 12.57
N PRO A 164 -20.71 -31.42 12.34
CA PRO A 164 -21.05 -30.38 13.31
C PRO A 164 -21.88 -30.95 14.47
N ASN A 165 -21.22 -31.64 15.42
CA ASN A 165 -21.60 -31.77 16.84
C ASN A 165 -20.83 -32.90 17.52
N ALA A 166 -19.84 -32.57 18.34
CA ALA A 166 -19.54 -33.32 19.55
C ALA A 166 -19.64 -32.33 20.72
N GLY A 167 -20.87 -32.17 21.20
CA GLY A 167 -21.21 -31.24 22.27
C GLY A 167 -20.50 -31.56 23.58
N SER A 168 -20.26 -30.49 24.33
CA SER A 168 -19.77 -30.45 25.69
C SER A 168 -20.44 -31.47 26.61
N ALA A 169 -19.62 -32.29 27.27
CA ALA A 169 -20.01 -33.00 28.48
C ALA A 169 -18.93 -32.77 29.55
N SER A 170 -19.20 -31.84 30.47
CA SER A 170 -18.83 -31.86 31.89
C SER A 170 -19.50 -30.69 32.59
#